data_AF-A0A661T6F5-F1
#
_entry.id   AF-A0A661T6F5-F1
#
_cell.length_a   1.000
_cell.length_b   1.000
_cell.length_c   1.000
_cell.angle_alpha   90.00
_cell.angle_beta   90.00
_cell.angle_gamma   90.00
#
_symmetry.space_group_name_H-M   'P 1'
#
loop_
_entity.id
_entity.type
_entity.pdbx_description
1 polymer ?
#
loop_
_entity_poly.entity_id
_entity_poly.type
_entity_poly.pdbx_seq_one_letter_code
_entity_poly.pdbx_strand_id
1 'polypeptide(L)'
;MKKQFLKLLALSVALLGLSAFSAYGKKLPGPTINFKPLNSINVEGVAEIVDATPDGNTILYTNSEKKEIGIIDITDPQLPNIQSGIPVVGEPTSLSITPDGRYALATVWLNKPEEGQDPPDLNSHSALVVIDMQSKSKIGSIDIGFHPDSVKVTEINGRTVSVIAIENEPIILDEEGKVTDDDEPGNPNDFSDPGFIQVVYVDTQNPADSEVIDISLESVLRPEDGFLFVDDPQPEFVDIHGSTAAVSL
;
A
#
# COMPACT_ATOMS: atom_id res chain seq x y z
N MET A 1 45.69 59.84 -22.69
CA MET A 1 46.32 59.48 -21.40
C MET A 1 46.82 58.05 -21.48
N LYS A 2 48.06 57.83 -21.04
CA LYS A 2 48.79 56.54 -21.04
C LYS A 2 48.22 55.55 -20.00
N LYS A 3 48.59 54.27 -20.20
CA LYS A 3 48.59 53.08 -19.31
C LYS A 3 47.41 52.13 -19.61
N GLN A 4 47.58 50.82 -19.77
CA GLN A 4 48.60 49.91 -19.25
C GLN A 4 48.63 48.59 -20.07
N PHE A 5 49.82 48.03 -20.23
CA PHE A 5 50.06 46.64 -20.66
C PHE A 5 49.56 45.65 -19.60
N LEU A 6 49.00 44.50 -20.01
CA LEU A 6 49.29 43.24 -19.32
C LEU A 6 49.26 42.04 -20.29
N LYS A 7 50.25 41.17 -20.08
CA LYS A 7 50.69 40.03 -20.89
C LYS A 7 49.78 38.80 -20.73
N LEU A 8 49.91 37.93 -21.73
CA LEU A 8 49.54 36.50 -21.79
C LEU A 8 49.51 35.77 -20.44
N LEU A 9 48.51 34.90 -20.29
CA LEU A 9 48.75 33.55 -19.80
C LEU A 9 47.76 32.58 -20.47
N ALA A 10 48.26 31.79 -21.42
CA ALA A 10 47.62 30.55 -21.81
C ALA A 10 47.80 29.56 -20.66
N LEU A 11 46.71 29.09 -20.07
CA LEU A 11 46.74 28.01 -19.09
C LEU A 11 45.98 26.81 -19.66
N SER A 12 46.76 25.91 -20.23
CA SER A 12 46.41 24.51 -20.45
C SER A 12 46.08 23.86 -19.10
N VAL A 13 44.82 23.46 -18.92
CA VAL A 13 44.45 22.53 -17.83
C VAL A 13 44.26 21.15 -18.44
N ALA A 14 45.03 20.21 -17.89
CA ALA A 14 45.19 18.86 -18.34
C ALA A 14 43.90 18.03 -18.20
N LEU A 15 43.60 17.24 -19.23
CA LEU A 15 42.91 15.96 -19.10
C LEU A 15 43.68 15.11 -18.09
N LEU A 16 43.02 14.58 -17.06
CA LEU A 16 43.22 13.23 -16.49
C LEU A 16 42.31 13.05 -15.27
N GLY A 17 41.37 12.12 -15.39
CA GLY A 17 40.50 11.72 -14.29
C GLY A 17 39.16 11.09 -14.69
N LEU A 18 39.10 10.30 -15.78
CA LEU A 18 37.99 9.34 -15.90
C LEU A 18 38.22 8.25 -14.85
N SER A 19 37.59 8.39 -13.68
CA SER A 19 37.27 7.23 -12.87
C SER A 19 36.30 6.39 -13.70
N ALA A 20 36.81 5.32 -14.32
CA ALA A 20 36.00 4.29 -14.92
C ALA A 20 35.13 3.70 -13.79
N PHE A 21 33.87 4.11 -13.73
CA PHE A 21 32.85 3.27 -13.13
C PHE A 21 32.85 2.01 -13.98
N SER A 22 33.46 0.94 -13.44
CA SER A 22 33.16 -0.41 -13.89
C SER A 22 31.69 -0.63 -13.56
N ALA A 23 30.82 -0.22 -14.47
CA ALA A 23 29.44 -0.63 -14.48
C ALA A 23 29.48 -2.16 -14.52
N TYR A 24 29.24 -2.77 -13.37
CA TYR A 24 28.82 -4.16 -13.28
C TYR A 24 27.44 -4.20 -13.94
N GLY A 25 27.44 -4.14 -15.27
CA GLY A 25 26.26 -4.17 -16.10
C GLY A 25 25.69 -5.58 -16.04
N LYS A 26 24.93 -5.88 -14.97
CA LYS A 26 23.84 -6.83 -15.13
C LYS A 26 22.96 -6.22 -16.21
N LYS A 27 23.05 -6.78 -17.41
CA LYS A 27 22.17 -6.46 -18.52
C LYS A 27 20.75 -6.55 -17.97
N LEU A 28 20.06 -5.41 -17.87
CA LEU A 28 18.65 -5.43 -17.48
C LEU A 28 17.95 -6.38 -18.44
N PRO A 29 17.12 -7.32 -17.95
CA PRO A 29 16.36 -8.18 -18.82
C PRO A 29 15.62 -7.30 -19.85
N GLY A 30 15.66 -7.71 -21.11
CA GLY A 30 14.92 -7.02 -22.15
C GLY A 30 13.43 -6.99 -21.82
N PRO A 31 12.63 -6.11 -22.46
CA PRO A 31 11.21 -6.04 -22.21
C PRO A 31 10.55 -7.41 -22.39
N THR A 32 9.71 -7.82 -21.44
CA THR A 32 8.83 -8.98 -21.58
C THR A 32 7.80 -8.65 -22.65
N ILE A 33 8.01 -9.15 -23.86
CA ILE A 33 7.14 -8.85 -25.01
C ILE A 33 5.95 -9.81 -25.13
N ASN A 34 5.87 -10.88 -24.34
CA ASN A 34 4.77 -11.85 -24.37
C ASN A 34 4.49 -12.40 -22.97
N PHE A 35 3.23 -12.41 -22.58
CA PHE A 35 2.72 -13.18 -21.43
C PHE A 35 1.98 -14.41 -21.96
N LYS A 36 2.18 -15.56 -21.31
CA LYS A 36 1.41 -16.78 -21.57
C LYS A 36 0.81 -17.26 -20.24
N PRO A 37 -0.51 -17.50 -20.16
CA PRO A 37 -1.09 -18.09 -18.96
C PRO A 37 -0.48 -19.48 -18.72
N LEU A 38 -0.06 -19.73 -17.48
CA LEU A 38 0.51 -21.02 -17.08
C LEU A 38 -0.54 -21.93 -16.44
N ASN A 39 -1.45 -21.37 -15.65
CA ASN A 39 -2.51 -22.10 -14.94
C ASN A 39 -3.66 -21.16 -14.52
N SER A 40 -4.77 -21.75 -14.08
CA SER A 40 -5.91 -21.05 -13.46
C SER A 40 -6.42 -21.92 -12.31
N ILE A 41 -6.65 -21.31 -11.15
CA ILE A 41 -7.12 -21.99 -9.95
C ILE A 41 -8.31 -21.22 -9.42
N ASN A 42 -9.34 -21.93 -8.99
CA ASN A 42 -10.45 -21.34 -8.26
C ASN A 42 -10.15 -21.42 -6.77
N VAL A 43 -10.34 -20.29 -6.08
CA VAL A 43 -10.38 -20.22 -4.62
C VAL A 43 -11.82 -19.97 -4.19
N GLU A 44 -12.20 -20.47 -3.02
CA GLU A 44 -13.53 -20.21 -2.43
C GLU A 44 -13.52 -18.85 -1.73
N GLY A 45 -14.66 -18.15 -1.72
CA GLY A 45 -14.80 -16.84 -1.09
C GLY A 45 -14.70 -15.67 -2.06
N VAL A 46 -14.43 -14.49 -1.53
CA VAL A 46 -14.26 -13.24 -2.29
C VAL A 46 -12.81 -12.81 -2.19
N ALA A 47 -12.04 -13.11 -3.22
CA ALA A 47 -10.62 -12.76 -3.32
C ALA A 47 -10.43 -11.46 -4.11
N GLU A 48 -9.53 -10.59 -3.64
CA GLU A 48 -9.41 -9.23 -4.17
C GLU A 48 -7.96 -8.81 -4.46
N ILE A 49 -7.13 -8.62 -3.43
CA ILE A 49 -5.73 -8.19 -3.57
C ILE A 49 -4.79 -9.39 -3.41
N VAL A 50 -3.69 -9.37 -4.17
CA VAL A 50 -2.68 -10.43 -4.20
C VAL A 50 -1.27 -9.84 -4.13
N ASP A 51 -0.37 -10.49 -3.39
CA ASP A 51 1.06 -10.20 -3.43
C ASP A 51 1.87 -11.51 -3.44
N ALA A 52 3.11 -11.44 -3.94
CA ALA A 52 3.99 -12.58 -4.08
C ALA A 52 5.25 -12.41 -3.22
N THR A 53 5.66 -13.52 -2.61
CA THR A 53 6.95 -13.58 -1.90
C THR A 53 8.11 -13.24 -2.84
N PRO A 54 9.19 -12.60 -2.34
CA PRO A 54 10.32 -12.18 -3.18
C PRO A 54 11.04 -13.29 -3.95
N ASP A 55 10.95 -14.54 -3.46
CA ASP A 55 11.49 -15.72 -4.15
C ASP A 55 10.59 -16.24 -5.28
N GLY A 56 9.36 -15.73 -5.39
CA GLY A 56 8.37 -16.07 -6.40
C GLY A 56 7.67 -17.40 -6.18
N ASN A 57 7.80 -18.04 -5.01
CA ASN A 57 7.29 -19.39 -4.77
C ASN A 57 5.94 -19.41 -4.03
N THR A 58 5.55 -18.32 -3.40
CA THR A 58 4.29 -18.24 -2.64
C THR A 58 3.52 -16.96 -2.99
N ILE A 59 2.21 -17.11 -3.17
CA ILE A 59 1.24 -16.04 -3.32
C ILE A 59 0.38 -15.95 -2.06
N LEU A 60 0.16 -14.73 -1.57
CA LEU A 60 -0.87 -14.40 -0.58
C LEU A 60 -1.99 -13.63 -1.27
N TYR A 61 -3.24 -13.87 -0.86
CA TYR A 61 -4.38 -13.08 -1.33
C TYR A 61 -5.35 -12.76 -0.19
N THR A 62 -6.02 -11.61 -0.25
CA THR A 62 -7.11 -11.28 0.68
C THR A 62 -8.35 -12.10 0.36
N ASN A 63 -9.10 -12.51 1.37
CA ASN A 63 -10.38 -13.18 1.20
C ASN A 63 -11.40 -12.65 2.22
N SER A 64 -12.27 -11.73 1.78
CA SER A 64 -13.21 -11.01 2.66
C SER A 64 -14.31 -11.92 3.19
N GLU A 65 -14.97 -12.69 2.32
CA GLU A 65 -16.04 -13.63 2.71
C GLU A 65 -15.55 -14.65 3.75
N LYS A 66 -14.33 -15.18 3.58
CA LYS A 66 -13.75 -16.17 4.50
C LYS A 66 -13.00 -15.56 5.68
N LYS A 67 -12.82 -14.24 5.72
CA LYS A 67 -12.05 -13.50 6.75
C LYS A 67 -10.67 -14.11 6.96
N GLU A 68 -9.95 -14.35 5.87
CA GLU A 68 -8.61 -14.95 5.90
C GLU A 68 -7.67 -14.35 4.87
N ILE A 69 -6.37 -14.47 5.11
CA ILE A 69 -5.34 -14.31 4.08
C ILE A 69 -5.04 -15.69 3.51
N GLY A 70 -5.46 -15.92 2.27
CA GLY A 70 -5.21 -17.17 1.58
C GLY A 70 -3.75 -17.31 1.14
N ILE A 71 -3.28 -18.56 1.04
CA ILE A 71 -1.89 -18.86 0.66
C ILE A 71 -1.89 -19.90 -0.45
N ILE A 72 -1.09 -19.66 -1.49
CA ILE A 72 -0.88 -20.59 -2.59
C ILE A 72 0.62 -20.78 -2.80
N ASP A 73 1.09 -22.02 -2.73
CA ASP A 73 2.43 -22.40 -3.18
C ASP A 73 2.41 -22.55 -4.70
N ILE A 74 3.29 -21.81 -5.35
CA ILE A 74 3.47 -21.75 -6.80
C ILE A 74 4.92 -22.09 -7.19
N THR A 75 5.67 -22.82 -6.34
CA THR A 75 7.02 -23.32 -6.66
C THR A 75 7.03 -24.07 -8.00
N ASP A 76 5.97 -24.83 -8.27
CA ASP A 76 5.60 -25.26 -9.63
C ASP A 76 4.31 -24.53 -10.06
N PRO A 77 4.38 -23.50 -10.92
CA PRO A 77 3.20 -22.75 -11.34
C PRO A 77 2.25 -23.59 -12.21
N GLN A 78 2.67 -24.75 -12.72
CA GLN A 78 1.77 -25.69 -13.42
C GLN A 78 1.02 -26.60 -12.45
N LEU A 79 1.48 -26.74 -11.21
CA LEU A 79 0.87 -27.56 -10.16
C LEU A 79 0.77 -26.79 -8.82
N PRO A 80 0.07 -25.64 -8.82
CA PRO A 80 -0.06 -24.81 -7.64
C PRO A 80 -0.86 -25.52 -6.54
N ASN A 81 -0.47 -25.26 -5.30
CA ASN A 81 -1.03 -25.93 -4.12
C ASN A 81 -1.63 -24.90 -3.15
N ILE A 82 -2.96 -24.90 -3.04
CA ILE A 82 -3.67 -24.07 -2.05
C ILE A 82 -3.38 -24.61 -0.66
N GLN A 83 -2.91 -23.74 0.23
CA GLN A 83 -2.64 -24.06 1.62
C GLN A 83 -3.75 -23.54 2.54
N SER A 84 -3.71 -23.89 3.82
CA SER A 84 -4.60 -23.30 4.81
C SER A 84 -4.36 -21.79 4.92
N GLY A 85 -5.44 -21.01 4.83
CA GLY A 85 -5.40 -19.57 5.03
C GLY A 85 -5.11 -19.17 6.47
N ILE A 86 -4.73 -17.92 6.65
CA ILE A 86 -4.46 -17.30 7.95
C ILE A 86 -5.71 -16.52 8.36
N PRO A 87 -6.44 -16.93 9.41
CA PRO A 87 -7.64 -16.24 9.81
C PRO A 87 -7.32 -14.83 10.34
N VAL A 88 -8.17 -13.88 9.96
CA VAL A 88 -8.18 -12.51 10.48
C VAL A 88 -9.52 -12.19 11.13
N VAL A 89 -9.60 -11.07 11.84
CA VAL A 89 -10.75 -10.76 12.71
C VAL A 89 -11.91 -10.06 11.98
N GLY A 90 -11.67 -9.57 10.76
CA GLY A 90 -12.62 -8.82 9.94
C GLY A 90 -12.41 -9.10 8.46
N GLU A 91 -12.77 -8.16 7.59
CA GLU A 91 -12.66 -8.29 6.14
C GLU A 91 -11.31 -7.74 5.66
N PRO A 92 -10.37 -8.58 5.20
CA PRO A 92 -9.14 -8.09 4.62
C PRO A 92 -9.38 -7.41 3.27
N THR A 93 -8.91 -6.18 3.10
CA THR A 93 -9.05 -5.39 1.86
C THR A 93 -7.79 -5.45 1.02
N SER A 94 -6.62 -5.27 1.65
CA SER A 94 -5.32 -5.24 0.98
C SER A 94 -4.25 -5.99 1.73
N LEU A 95 -3.14 -6.31 1.05
CA LEU A 95 -1.95 -6.85 1.68
C LEU A 95 -0.68 -6.50 0.92
N SER A 96 0.45 -6.47 1.64
CA SER A 96 1.77 -6.45 1.01
C SER A 96 2.82 -7.22 1.82
N ILE A 97 3.76 -7.85 1.11
CA ILE A 97 4.84 -8.65 1.69
C ILE A 97 6.11 -7.80 1.77
N THR A 98 6.78 -7.87 2.93
CA THR A 98 8.06 -7.19 3.17
C THR A 98 9.13 -7.59 2.12
N PRO A 99 10.05 -6.68 1.74
CA PRO A 99 11.07 -6.97 0.72
C PRO A 99 11.97 -8.19 1.01
N ASP A 100 12.15 -8.54 2.30
CA ASP A 100 12.90 -9.72 2.72
C ASP A 100 12.03 -11.00 2.84
N GLY A 101 10.72 -10.88 2.64
CA GLY A 101 9.75 -11.96 2.68
C GLY A 101 9.42 -12.50 4.08
N ARG A 102 9.92 -11.90 5.16
CA ARG A 102 9.72 -12.43 6.52
C ARG A 102 8.33 -12.14 7.08
N TYR A 103 7.75 -11.01 6.69
CA TYR A 103 6.43 -10.59 7.15
C TYR A 103 5.51 -10.23 5.99
N ALA A 104 4.22 -10.44 6.20
CA ALA A 104 3.16 -9.84 5.40
C ALA A 104 2.33 -8.91 6.28
N LEU A 105 1.85 -7.82 5.71
CA LEU A 105 0.98 -6.86 6.38
C LEU A 105 -0.33 -6.77 5.59
N ALA A 106 -1.45 -6.94 6.28
CA ALA A 106 -2.77 -6.92 5.67
C ALA A 106 -3.66 -5.88 6.35
N THR A 107 -4.34 -5.05 5.58
CA THR A 107 -5.37 -4.15 6.08
C THR A 107 -6.66 -4.94 6.26
N VAL A 108 -7.32 -4.77 7.40
CA VAL A 108 -8.52 -5.52 7.78
C VAL A 108 -9.56 -4.56 8.32
N TRP A 109 -10.67 -4.44 7.60
CA TRP A 109 -11.83 -3.68 8.04
C TRP A 109 -12.58 -4.47 9.13
N LEU A 110 -12.70 -3.88 10.32
CA LEU A 110 -13.22 -4.58 11.49
C LEU A 110 -14.74 -4.53 11.60
N ASN A 111 -15.34 -3.39 11.24
CA ASN A 111 -16.75 -3.10 11.48
C ASN A 111 -17.34 -2.41 10.25
N LYS A 112 -17.66 -3.20 9.22
CA LYS A 112 -18.34 -2.73 8.01
C LYS A 112 -19.77 -2.25 8.36
N PRO A 113 -20.18 -1.03 7.95
CA PRO A 113 -21.55 -0.56 8.08
C PRO A 113 -22.52 -1.50 7.35
N GLU A 114 -23.70 -1.71 7.94
CA GLU A 114 -24.78 -2.49 7.33
C GLU A 114 -25.98 -1.59 7.01
N GLU A 115 -26.53 -1.71 5.80
CA GLU A 115 -27.72 -0.98 5.37
C GLU A 115 -28.86 -1.10 6.41
N GLY A 116 -29.50 0.03 6.72
CA GLY A 116 -30.59 0.14 7.68
C GLY A 116 -30.18 0.11 9.15
N GLN A 117 -28.88 0.00 9.48
CA GLN A 117 -28.37 0.08 10.85
C GLN A 117 -27.96 1.52 11.23
N ASP A 118 -27.75 1.74 12.53
CA ASP A 118 -27.08 2.97 13.01
C ASP A 118 -25.63 3.02 12.47
N PRO A 119 -25.08 4.21 12.18
CA PRO A 119 -23.72 4.34 11.70
C PRO A 119 -22.70 3.78 12.71
N PRO A 120 -21.53 3.32 12.23
CA PRO A 120 -20.48 2.85 13.11
C PRO A 120 -19.89 3.99 13.96
N ASP A 121 -19.16 3.63 15.01
CA ASP A 121 -18.22 4.57 15.63
C ASP A 121 -17.05 4.75 14.66
N LEU A 122 -16.83 5.95 14.13
CA LEU A 122 -15.70 6.23 13.22
C LEU A 122 -14.33 6.08 13.91
N ASN A 123 -14.29 6.10 15.24
CA ASN A 123 -13.09 5.74 16.00
C ASN A 123 -12.89 4.22 16.11
N SER A 124 -13.84 3.42 15.61
CA SER A 124 -13.66 1.99 15.42
C SER A 124 -12.75 1.75 14.21
N HIS A 125 -11.46 1.86 14.48
CA HIS A 125 -10.38 1.67 13.53
C HIS A 125 -10.41 0.32 12.80
N SER A 126 -9.79 0.32 11.62
CA SER A 126 -9.37 -0.91 10.97
C SER A 126 -8.05 -1.40 11.59
N ALA A 127 -7.59 -2.58 11.19
CA ALA A 127 -6.34 -3.14 11.68
C ALA A 127 -5.35 -3.38 10.53
N LEU A 128 -4.10 -2.96 10.71
CA LEU A 128 -2.97 -3.50 9.95
C LEU A 128 -2.44 -4.73 10.67
N VAL A 129 -2.85 -5.91 10.20
CA VAL A 129 -2.45 -7.19 10.75
C VAL A 129 -1.05 -7.55 10.28
N VAL A 130 -0.14 -7.84 11.23
CA VAL A 130 1.22 -8.29 10.94
C VAL A 130 1.27 -9.81 11.04
N ILE A 131 1.75 -10.44 9.97
CA ILE A 131 1.81 -11.89 9.79
C ILE A 131 3.27 -12.31 9.68
N ASP A 132 3.69 -13.29 10.48
CA ASP A 132 4.97 -13.96 10.30
C ASP A 132 4.85 -15.04 9.22
N MET A 133 5.68 -14.95 8.19
CA MET A 133 5.62 -15.83 7.01
C MET A 133 6.23 -17.22 7.26
N GLN A 134 7.07 -17.36 8.28
CA GLN A 134 7.66 -18.65 8.64
C GLN A 134 6.63 -19.53 9.37
N SER A 135 5.96 -18.97 10.38
CA SER A 135 4.92 -19.68 11.13
C SER A 135 3.54 -19.60 10.48
N LYS A 136 3.35 -18.70 9.51
CA LYS A 136 2.07 -18.44 8.83
C LYS A 136 0.96 -18.09 9.81
N SER A 137 1.25 -17.14 10.69
CA SER A 137 0.34 -16.73 11.75
C SER A 137 0.44 -15.24 12.03
N LYS A 138 -0.69 -14.65 12.44
CA LYS A 138 -0.71 -13.30 13.00
C LYS A 138 0.18 -13.22 14.24
N ILE A 139 1.04 -12.19 14.29
CA ILE A 139 1.86 -11.87 15.47
C ILE A 139 1.38 -10.61 16.21
N GLY A 140 0.51 -9.82 15.59
CA GLY A 140 -0.15 -8.68 16.21
C GLY A 140 -0.92 -7.84 15.19
N SER A 141 -1.41 -6.69 15.63
CA SER A 141 -2.08 -5.70 14.80
C SER A 141 -1.72 -4.29 15.24
N ILE A 142 -1.86 -3.35 14.31
CA ILE A 142 -1.72 -1.91 14.52
C ILE A 142 -3.06 -1.27 14.19
N ASP A 143 -3.55 -0.38 15.04
CA ASP A 143 -4.79 0.36 14.77
C ASP A 143 -4.52 1.39 13.66
N ILE A 144 -5.38 1.42 12.64
CA ILE A 144 -5.28 2.28 11.47
C ILE A 144 -6.64 2.92 11.14
N GLY A 145 -6.67 3.86 10.20
CA GLY A 145 -7.88 4.58 9.80
C GLY A 145 -9.04 3.66 9.36
N PHE A 146 -10.22 4.24 9.28
CA PHE A 146 -11.42 3.54 8.85
C PHE A 146 -11.40 3.33 7.32
N HIS A 147 -11.93 2.20 6.86
CA HIS A 147 -11.93 1.77 5.45
C HIS A 147 -10.61 1.99 4.66
N PRO A 148 -9.57 1.19 4.95
CA PRO A 148 -8.33 1.18 4.17
C PRO A 148 -8.50 0.40 2.87
N ASP A 149 -8.00 0.96 1.77
CA ASP A 149 -8.14 0.32 0.45
C ASP A 149 -6.83 -0.31 -0.06
N SER A 150 -5.69 0.35 0.18
CA SER A 150 -4.38 -0.19 -0.24
C SER A 150 -3.29 -0.04 0.80
N VAL A 151 -2.39 -1.03 0.84
CA VAL A 151 -1.15 -0.95 1.62
C VAL A 151 0.06 -1.35 0.78
N LYS A 152 1.15 -0.61 0.94
CA LYS A 152 2.47 -1.01 0.44
C LYS A 152 3.51 -0.95 1.54
N VAL A 153 4.36 -1.97 1.60
CA VAL A 153 5.46 -2.05 2.57
C VAL A 153 6.82 -1.94 1.89
N THR A 154 7.76 -1.30 2.57
CA THR A 154 9.17 -1.16 2.17
C THR A 154 10.08 -1.22 3.40
N GLU A 155 11.39 -1.16 3.17
CA GLU A 155 12.37 -0.90 4.23
C GLU A 155 13.07 0.44 4.00
N ILE A 156 13.09 1.29 5.04
CA ILE A 156 13.82 2.56 5.04
C ILE A 156 14.79 2.55 6.22
N ASN A 157 16.09 2.63 5.92
CA ASN A 157 17.16 2.63 6.94
C ASN A 157 17.09 1.44 7.91
N GLY A 158 16.66 0.26 7.43
CA GLY A 158 16.52 -0.95 8.25
C GLY A 158 15.26 -1.00 9.13
N ARG A 159 14.32 -0.08 8.94
CA ARG A 159 12.97 -0.15 9.53
C ARG A 159 11.95 -0.54 8.47
N THR A 160 11.03 -1.41 8.84
CA THR A 160 9.82 -1.69 8.06
C THR A 160 8.91 -0.46 8.09
N VAL A 161 8.55 0.03 6.91
CA VAL A 161 7.65 1.16 6.74
C VAL A 161 6.52 0.76 5.82
N SER A 162 5.29 1.00 6.23
CA SER A 162 4.11 0.85 5.39
C SER A 162 3.51 2.20 5.06
N VAL A 163 2.98 2.34 3.85
CA VAL A 163 2.09 3.45 3.47
C VAL A 163 0.74 2.85 3.15
N ILE A 164 -0.32 3.46 3.66
CA ILE A 164 -1.70 2.97 3.55
C ILE A 164 -2.54 4.09 2.95
N ALA A 165 -3.31 3.77 1.93
CA ALA A 165 -4.41 4.58 1.45
C ALA A 165 -5.63 4.31 2.34
N ILE A 166 -6.00 5.31 3.14
CA ILE A 166 -7.24 5.29 3.91
C ILE A 166 -8.27 6.00 3.05
N GLU A 167 -9.00 5.22 2.26
CA GLU A 167 -10.04 5.72 1.39
C GLU A 167 -11.09 6.45 2.23
N ASN A 168 -11.51 5.81 3.33
CA ASN A 168 -12.59 6.33 4.16
C ASN A 168 -13.88 6.48 3.34
N GLU A 169 -14.27 5.40 2.66
CA GLU A 169 -15.46 5.35 1.77
C GLU A 169 -16.67 6.01 2.45
N PRO A 170 -17.40 6.86 1.70
CA PRO A 170 -18.54 7.59 2.23
C PRO A 170 -19.56 6.69 2.90
N ILE A 171 -20.03 7.09 4.07
CA ILE A 171 -21.13 6.43 4.77
C ILE A 171 -22.35 7.32 4.65
N ILE A 172 -23.24 7.01 3.71
CA ILE A 172 -24.41 7.85 3.44
C ILE A 172 -25.55 7.46 4.37
N LEU A 173 -26.19 8.48 4.98
CA LEU A 173 -27.34 8.30 5.86
C LEU A 173 -28.66 8.74 5.21
N ASP A 174 -29.73 7.99 5.49
CA ASP A 174 -31.10 8.36 5.13
C ASP A 174 -31.68 9.45 6.06
N GLU A 175 -32.93 9.85 5.83
CA GLU A 175 -33.62 10.88 6.61
C GLU A 175 -33.83 10.48 8.09
N GLU A 176 -33.79 9.18 8.38
CA GLU A 176 -33.88 8.59 9.71
C GLU A 176 -32.51 8.41 10.40
N GLY A 177 -31.41 8.73 9.72
CA GLY A 177 -30.04 8.58 10.21
C GLY A 177 -29.51 7.15 10.14
N LYS A 178 -30.04 6.32 9.24
CA LYS A 178 -29.58 4.93 9.00
C LYS A 178 -28.68 4.85 7.78
N VAL A 179 -27.72 3.94 7.83
CA VAL A 179 -26.79 3.66 6.73
C VAL A 179 -27.57 3.21 5.49
N THR A 180 -27.24 3.77 4.33
CA THR A 180 -27.78 3.37 3.02
C THR A 180 -26.80 2.49 2.24
N ASP A 181 -27.19 2.04 1.05
CA ASP A 181 -26.31 1.38 0.08
C ASP A 181 -25.57 2.36 -0.86
N ASP A 182 -25.84 3.66 -0.74
CA ASP A 182 -25.11 4.73 -1.41
C ASP A 182 -23.76 4.98 -0.72
N ASP A 183 -22.73 5.17 -1.54
CA ASP A 183 -21.32 5.40 -1.19
C ASP A 183 -20.70 6.49 -2.10
N GLU A 184 -21.52 7.26 -2.85
CA GLU A 184 -21.01 8.23 -3.82
C GLU A 184 -20.23 9.38 -3.12
N PRO A 185 -18.99 9.68 -3.55
CA PRO A 185 -18.21 10.79 -3.02
C PRO A 185 -18.90 12.16 -3.18
N GLY A 186 -18.72 13.03 -2.19
CA GLY A 186 -19.30 14.37 -2.17
C GLY A 186 -20.82 14.41 -1.92
N ASN A 187 -21.42 13.30 -1.49
CA ASN A 187 -22.82 13.28 -1.07
C ASN A 187 -23.02 14.16 0.19
N PRO A 188 -24.03 15.06 0.21
CA PRO A 188 -24.24 15.97 1.34
C PRO A 188 -24.66 15.30 2.65
N ASN A 189 -25.06 14.02 2.60
CA ASN A 189 -25.44 13.22 3.76
C ASN A 189 -24.32 12.26 4.20
N ASP A 190 -23.11 12.41 3.69
CA ASP A 190 -21.96 11.64 4.14
C ASP A 190 -21.67 11.91 5.62
N PHE A 191 -21.65 10.83 6.39
CA PHE A 191 -21.32 10.81 7.82
C PHE A 191 -19.83 10.64 8.08
N SER A 192 -19.06 10.20 7.08
CA SER A 192 -17.64 9.88 7.20
C SER A 192 -16.74 11.13 7.24
N ASP A 193 -15.45 10.91 7.56
CA ASP A 193 -14.40 11.93 7.44
C ASP A 193 -13.67 11.76 6.10
N PRO A 194 -13.05 12.80 5.52
CA PRO A 194 -12.30 12.67 4.28
C PRO A 194 -11.16 11.66 4.35
N GLY A 195 -10.88 10.99 3.22
CA GLY A 195 -9.75 10.08 3.09
C GLY A 195 -8.38 10.73 3.22
N PHE A 196 -7.39 9.91 3.57
CA PHE A 196 -6.04 10.36 3.87
C PHE A 196 -5.00 9.24 3.72
N ILE A 197 -3.72 9.58 3.92
CA ILE A 197 -2.63 8.61 3.86
C ILE A 197 -2.08 8.37 5.25
N GLN A 198 -1.84 7.10 5.60
CA GLN A 198 -1.11 6.73 6.81
C GLN A 198 0.26 6.18 6.50
N VAL A 199 1.27 6.67 7.21
CA VAL A 199 2.61 6.10 7.22
C VAL A 199 2.83 5.40 8.55
N VAL A 200 3.14 4.11 8.49
CA VAL A 200 3.34 3.28 9.67
C VAL A 200 4.80 2.83 9.75
N TYR A 201 5.49 3.18 10.82
CA TYR A 201 6.78 2.59 11.16
C TYR A 201 6.53 1.37 12.04
N VAL A 202 6.62 0.20 11.40
CA VAL A 202 6.15 -1.06 11.97
C VAL A 202 7.18 -1.61 12.95
N ASP A 203 6.77 -1.83 14.21
CA ASP A 203 7.50 -2.67 15.15
C ASP A 203 7.02 -4.12 15.00
N THR A 204 7.79 -4.95 14.29
CA THR A 204 7.41 -6.35 14.07
C THR A 204 7.55 -7.23 15.31
N GLN A 205 8.20 -6.76 16.38
CA GLN A 205 8.26 -7.49 17.65
C GLN A 205 7.06 -7.17 18.54
N ASN A 206 6.61 -5.90 18.54
CA ASN A 206 5.42 -5.45 19.26
C ASN A 206 4.55 -4.58 18.35
N PRO A 207 3.73 -5.16 17.46
CA PRO A 207 2.95 -4.38 16.48
C PRO A 207 2.14 -3.25 17.10
N ALA A 208 1.55 -3.44 18.28
CA ALA A 208 0.77 -2.41 18.98
C ALA A 208 1.57 -1.15 19.38
N ASP A 209 2.91 -1.23 19.41
CA ASP A 209 3.80 -0.10 19.73
C ASP A 209 4.29 0.64 18.46
N SER A 210 3.78 0.27 17.27
CA SER A 210 4.15 0.93 16.01
C SER A 210 3.75 2.40 15.99
N GLU A 211 4.54 3.23 15.32
CA GLU A 211 4.23 4.64 15.11
C GLU A 211 3.38 4.80 13.86
N VAL A 212 2.24 5.48 13.99
CA VAL A 212 1.32 5.80 12.90
C VAL A 212 1.29 7.32 12.70
N ILE A 213 1.45 7.77 11.47
CA ILE A 213 1.45 9.18 11.10
C ILE A 213 0.41 9.40 10.01
N ASP A 214 -0.55 10.30 10.28
CA ASP A 214 -1.56 10.70 9.32
C ASP A 214 -1.04 11.85 8.44
N ILE A 215 -1.32 11.75 7.14
CA ILE A 215 -0.99 12.75 6.12
C ILE A 215 -2.29 13.13 5.41
N SER A 216 -2.82 14.31 5.75
CA SER A 216 -3.99 14.88 5.08
C SER A 216 -3.67 15.28 3.62
N LEU A 217 -4.65 15.05 2.74
CA LEU A 217 -4.58 15.37 1.32
C LEU A 217 -5.15 16.76 0.95
N GLU A 218 -5.81 17.45 1.89
CA GLU A 218 -6.45 18.76 1.68
C GLU A 218 -5.48 19.79 1.08
N SER A 219 -4.21 19.75 1.50
CA SER A 219 -3.22 20.73 1.07
C SER A 219 -2.67 20.49 -0.34
N VAL A 220 -2.92 19.32 -0.95
CA VAL A 220 -2.38 18.94 -2.26
C VAL A 220 -3.45 18.87 -3.35
N LEU A 221 -4.73 18.74 -2.99
CA LEU A 221 -5.83 18.64 -3.94
C LEU A 221 -6.39 20.00 -4.34
N ARG A 222 -6.53 20.22 -5.65
CA ARG A 222 -6.98 21.49 -6.21
C ARG A 222 -7.95 21.28 -7.37
N PRO A 223 -9.12 21.96 -7.41
CA PRO A 223 -10.07 21.80 -8.51
C PRO A 223 -9.46 22.14 -9.88
N GLU A 224 -8.53 23.11 -9.93
CA GLU A 224 -7.83 23.48 -11.16
C GLU A 224 -6.94 22.38 -11.74
N ASP A 225 -6.56 21.38 -10.95
CA ASP A 225 -5.77 20.22 -11.38
C ASP A 225 -6.66 19.06 -11.89
N GLY A 226 -7.99 19.25 -11.89
CA GLY A 226 -8.95 18.29 -12.46
C GLY A 226 -9.58 17.32 -11.46
N PHE A 227 -9.36 17.51 -10.16
CA PHE A 227 -9.99 16.73 -9.10
C PHE A 227 -11.47 17.12 -8.91
N LEU A 228 -12.34 16.13 -8.75
CA LEU A 228 -13.80 16.32 -8.67
C LEU A 228 -14.29 16.61 -7.26
N PHE A 229 -13.71 15.97 -6.25
CA PHE A 229 -14.15 16.01 -4.84
C PHE A 229 -12.99 16.41 -3.92
N VAL A 230 -12.49 17.63 -4.05
CA VAL A 230 -11.26 18.05 -3.33
C VAL A 230 -11.40 18.12 -1.82
N ASP A 231 -12.62 18.28 -1.32
CA ASP A 231 -12.95 18.31 0.11
C ASP A 231 -13.25 16.91 0.66
N ASP A 232 -13.31 15.90 -0.22
CA ASP A 232 -13.57 14.49 0.07
C ASP A 232 -12.62 13.59 -0.76
N PRO A 233 -11.29 13.70 -0.55
CA PRO A 233 -10.31 12.77 -1.11
C PRO A 233 -10.66 11.30 -0.81
N GLN A 234 -10.57 10.45 -1.83
CA GLN A 234 -10.77 9.00 -1.71
C GLN A 234 -9.51 8.30 -2.29
N PRO A 235 -8.39 8.20 -1.53
CA PRO A 235 -7.19 7.56 -2.01
C PRO A 235 -7.37 6.04 -2.08
N GLU A 236 -6.96 5.45 -3.21
CA GLU A 236 -7.21 4.03 -3.45
C GLU A 236 -5.94 3.20 -3.46
N PHE A 237 -5.05 3.39 -4.44
CA PHE A 237 -3.83 2.60 -4.57
C PHE A 237 -2.59 3.34 -4.10
N VAL A 238 -1.69 2.62 -3.42
CA VAL A 238 -0.35 3.09 -3.10
C VAL A 238 0.74 2.15 -3.63
N ASP A 239 1.82 2.73 -4.15
CA ASP A 239 3.07 2.01 -4.43
C ASP A 239 4.28 2.83 -3.97
N ILE A 240 5.40 2.15 -3.70
CA ILE A 240 6.59 2.76 -3.10
C ILE A 240 7.84 2.43 -3.91
N HIS A 241 8.62 3.47 -4.22
CA HIS A 241 9.98 3.34 -4.74
C HIS A 241 10.98 4.10 -3.85
N GLY A 242 11.81 3.35 -3.13
CA GLY A 242 12.73 3.92 -2.15
C GLY A 242 11.96 4.60 -1.02
N SER A 243 12.12 5.92 -0.89
CA SER A 243 11.41 6.75 0.09
C SER A 243 10.30 7.61 -0.53
N THR A 244 9.89 7.31 -1.77
CA THR A 244 8.83 8.05 -2.47
C THR A 244 7.64 7.12 -2.64
N ALA A 245 6.46 7.58 -2.23
CA ALA A 245 5.20 6.91 -2.48
C ALA A 245 4.46 7.58 -3.64
N ALA A 246 3.82 6.78 -4.49
CA ALA A 246 2.83 7.23 -5.45
C ALA A 246 1.46 6.78 -4.93
N VAL A 247 0.47 7.67 -5.03
CA VAL A 247 -0.89 7.47 -4.54
C VAL A 247 -1.86 7.84 -5.66
N SER A 248 -2.87 7.00 -5.91
CA SER A 248 -4.01 7.36 -6.77
C SER A 248 -5.11 8.04 -5.95
N LEU A 249 -5.79 9.00 -6.58
CA LEU A 249 -6.85 9.85 -6.06
C LEU A 249 -7.90 10.03 -7.17
#